data_AF-A0A919EB99-F1
#
_entry.id   AF-A0A919EB99-F1
#
_cell.length_a   1.000
_cell.length_b   1.000
_cell.length_c   1.000
_cell.angle_alpha   90.00
_cell.angle_beta   90.00
_cell.angle_gamma   90.00
#
_symmetry.space_group_name_H-M   'P 1'
#
loop_
_entity.id
_entity.type
_entity.pdbx_description
1 polymer ?
#
loop_
_entity_poly.entity_id
_entity_poly.type
_entity_poly.pdbx_seq_one_letter_code
_entity_poly.pdbx_strand_id
1 'polypeptide(L)'
;MTTSTITTELTPAQITVTLDQWDRPVVVLPDDVAARLAVSSRTDVKDYGYCHFESRRFGVDTFETHAIRAMFEAVLAAHPDERGLGQYERFGTGYFYGWIVGASGWDTAARTWNEYETTKHLHVDGIHLHHDGRSHFGS
;
A
#
# COMPACT_ATOMS: atom_id res chain seq x y z
N MET A 1 -24.74 12.92 -9.35
CA MET A 1 -24.19 11.71 -8.71
C MET A 1 -23.38 10.98 -9.75
N THR A 2 -22.07 11.11 -9.71
CA THR A 2 -21.16 10.24 -10.47
C THR A 2 -21.15 8.89 -9.78
N THR A 3 -21.54 7.85 -10.51
CA THR A 3 -21.43 6.46 -10.04
C THR A 3 -19.94 6.17 -9.89
N SER A 4 -19.44 6.03 -8.65
CA SER A 4 -18.08 5.55 -8.43
C SER A 4 -18.00 4.12 -8.95
N THR A 5 -17.31 3.95 -10.07
CA THR A 5 -17.01 2.62 -10.60
C THR A 5 -15.96 2.03 -9.67
N ILE A 6 -16.29 0.94 -8.97
CA ILE A 6 -15.32 0.23 -8.13
C ILE A 6 -14.28 -0.38 -9.07
N THR A 7 -13.03 0.06 -8.93
CA THR A 7 -11.91 -0.53 -9.66
C THR A 7 -11.76 -1.99 -9.27
N THR A 8 -11.92 -2.88 -10.24
CA THR A 8 -11.87 -4.34 -10.03
C THR A 8 -10.44 -4.88 -10.00
N GLU A 9 -9.49 -4.15 -10.56
CA GLU A 9 -8.07 -4.50 -10.65
C GLU A 9 -7.21 -3.23 -10.63
N LEU A 10 -6.13 -3.24 -9.84
CA LEU A 10 -5.14 -2.17 -9.84
C LEU A 10 -4.08 -2.43 -10.90
N THR A 11 -4.02 -1.59 -11.93
CA THR A 11 -3.02 -1.69 -12.99
C THR A 11 -1.79 -0.81 -12.69
N PRO A 12 -0.60 -1.13 -13.22
CA PRO A 12 0.60 -0.32 -13.01
C PRO A 12 0.45 1.15 -13.41
N ALA A 13 -0.34 1.45 -14.45
CA ALA A 13 -0.57 2.82 -14.92
C ALA A 13 -1.37 3.70 -13.93
N GLN A 14 -2.03 3.08 -12.94
CA GLN A 14 -2.77 3.78 -11.89
C GLN A 14 -1.93 4.03 -10.63
N ILE A 15 -0.70 3.49 -10.57
CA ILE A 15 0.18 3.60 -9.42
C ILE A 15 1.17 4.73 -9.67
N THR A 16 1.18 5.72 -8.79
CA THR A 16 2.22 6.75 -8.79
C THR A 16 3.14 6.50 -7.61
N VAL A 17 4.44 6.36 -7.89
CA VAL A 17 5.48 6.34 -6.85
C VAL A 17 6.15 7.71 -6.84
N THR A 18 6.12 8.36 -5.68
CA THR A 18 6.68 9.71 -5.46
C THR A 18 7.47 9.74 -4.15
N LEU A 19 7.93 10.91 -3.74
CA LEU A 19 8.69 11.10 -2.52
C LEU A 19 8.00 12.11 -1.58
N ASP A 20 7.98 11.80 -0.28
CA ASP A 20 7.57 12.76 0.74
C ASP A 20 8.63 13.84 0.98
N GLN A 21 8.34 14.83 1.82
CA GLN A 21 9.25 15.93 2.15
C GLN A 21 10.61 15.51 2.76
N TRP A 22 10.81 14.24 3.10
CA TRP A 22 12.06 13.67 3.60
C TRP A 22 12.70 12.68 2.61
N ASP A 23 12.30 12.73 1.34
CA ASP A 23 12.79 11.88 0.26
C ASP A 23 12.53 10.38 0.49
N ARG A 24 11.46 10.03 1.21
CA ARG A 24 11.02 8.65 1.41
C ARG A 24 9.95 8.27 0.37
N PRO A 25 9.96 7.04 -0.19
CA PRO A 25 8.96 6.63 -1.17
C PRO A 25 7.53 6.66 -0.62
N VAL A 26 6.61 7.13 -1.45
CA VAL A 26 5.16 7.19 -1.22
C VAL A 26 4.45 6.61 -2.43
N VAL A 27 3.49 5.72 -2.19
CA VAL A 27 2.60 5.19 -3.21
C VAL A 27 1.28 5.95 -3.17
N VAL A 28 0.92 6.56 -4.29
CA VAL A 28 -0.35 7.26 -4.49
C VAL A 28 -1.23 6.44 -5.44
N LEU A 29 -2.47 6.18 -5.00
CA LEU A 29 -3.44 5.32 -5.69
C LEU A 29 -4.73 6.08 -6.02
N PRO A 30 -5.59 5.56 -6.91
CA PRO A 30 -6.98 5.99 -6.99
C PRO A 30 -7.69 5.83 -5.64
N ASP A 31 -8.53 6.79 -5.26
CA ASP A 31 -9.16 6.84 -3.94
C ASP A 31 -10.03 5.62 -3.63
N ASP A 32 -10.72 5.06 -4.62
CA ASP A 32 -11.57 3.88 -4.46
C ASP A 32 -10.75 2.62 -4.15
N VAL A 33 -9.56 2.49 -4.77
CA VAL A 33 -8.60 1.43 -4.46
C VAL A 33 -8.02 1.63 -3.07
N ALA A 34 -7.55 2.83 -2.75
CA ALA A 34 -6.98 3.16 -1.45
C ALA A 34 -7.99 2.92 -0.32
N ALA A 35 -9.24 3.37 -0.48
CA ALA A 35 -10.31 3.16 0.49
C ALA A 35 -10.59 1.67 0.71
N ARG A 36 -10.64 0.88 -0.37
CA ARG A 36 -10.83 -0.57 -0.27
C ARG A 36 -9.69 -1.25 0.48
N LEU A 37 -8.44 -0.93 0.13
CA LEU A 37 -7.27 -1.52 0.78
C LEU A 37 -7.14 -1.08 2.24
N ALA A 38 -7.47 0.17 2.56
CA ALA A 38 -7.48 0.69 3.94
C ALA A 38 -8.51 -0.03 4.83
N VAL A 39 -9.65 -0.43 4.27
CA VAL A 39 -10.61 -1.29 4.98
C VAL A 39 -10.03 -2.70 5.15
N SER A 40 -9.45 -3.28 4.10
CA SER A 40 -8.84 -4.61 4.16
C SER A 40 -7.67 -4.68 5.15
N SER A 41 -6.87 -3.62 5.28
CA SER A 41 -5.72 -3.56 6.20
C SER A 41 -6.14 -3.52 7.67
N ARG A 42 -7.35 -3.04 7.96
CA ARG A 42 -7.90 -2.90 9.32
C ARG A 42 -8.86 -4.03 9.71
N THR A 43 -9.14 -4.95 8.80
CA THR A 43 -10.05 -6.08 9.05
C THR A 43 -9.30 -7.26 9.69
N ASP A 44 -9.87 -7.83 10.76
CA ASP A 44 -9.33 -8.99 11.48
C ASP A 44 -7.87 -8.82 11.92
N VAL A 45 -7.51 -7.61 12.36
CA VAL A 45 -6.16 -7.26 12.79
C VAL A 45 -5.80 -7.92 14.11
N LYS A 46 -4.63 -8.56 14.14
CA LYS A 46 -3.96 -8.95 15.38
C LYS A 46 -3.04 -7.81 15.83
N ASP A 47 -3.26 -7.34 17.04
CA ASP A 47 -2.43 -6.34 17.71
C ASP A 47 -1.43 -7.06 18.64
N TYR A 48 -0.14 -6.91 18.35
CA TYR A 48 0.95 -7.47 19.14
C TYR A 48 1.56 -6.45 20.12
N GLY A 49 0.96 -5.26 20.23
CA GLY A 49 1.48 -4.14 21.00
C GLY A 49 2.31 -3.18 20.14
N TYR A 50 3.23 -2.46 20.79
CA TYR A 50 3.93 -1.30 20.22
C TYR A 50 4.36 -1.49 18.76
N CYS A 51 3.71 -0.74 17.86
CA CYS A 51 3.98 -0.66 16.42
C CYS A 51 4.00 -2.01 15.68
N HIS A 52 3.39 -3.07 16.21
CA HIS A 52 3.34 -4.38 15.56
C HIS A 52 1.91 -4.87 15.44
N PHE A 53 1.38 -4.80 14.23
CA PHE A 53 0.08 -5.35 13.90
C PHE A 53 0.12 -6.07 12.55
N GLU A 54 -0.64 -7.15 12.43
CA GLU A 54 -0.79 -7.91 11.18
C GLU A 54 -2.29 -8.07 10.89
N SER A 55 -2.71 -7.75 9.67
CA SER A 55 -4.07 -8.08 9.22
C SER A 55 -4.20 -9.59 8.97
N ARG A 56 -5.40 -10.05 8.60
CA ARG A 56 -5.54 -11.41 8.05
C ARG A 56 -4.66 -11.58 6.79
N ARG A 57 -4.24 -12.82 6.55
CA ARG A 57 -3.56 -13.21 5.31
C ARG A 57 -4.54 -13.32 4.15
N PHE A 58 -4.10 -12.92 2.98
CA PHE A 58 -4.83 -13.03 1.72
C PHE A 58 -4.26 -14.16 0.86
N GLY A 59 -5.16 -14.85 0.16
CA GLY A 59 -4.79 -15.87 -0.82
C GLY A 59 -4.17 -15.26 -2.07
N VAL A 60 -3.56 -16.10 -2.89
CA VAL A 60 -2.79 -15.66 -4.08
C VAL A 60 -3.65 -14.97 -5.14
N ASP A 61 -4.93 -15.36 -5.23
CA ASP A 61 -5.87 -14.90 -6.25
C ASP A 61 -6.83 -13.80 -5.75
N THR A 62 -6.55 -13.17 -4.61
CA THR A 62 -7.39 -12.08 -4.11
C THR A 62 -6.95 -10.74 -4.67
N PHE A 63 -7.90 -9.82 -4.81
CA PHE A 63 -7.62 -8.44 -5.21
C PHE A 63 -6.53 -7.80 -4.36
N GLU A 64 -6.55 -7.98 -3.04
CA GLU A 64 -5.57 -7.41 -2.12
C GLU A 64 -4.16 -7.88 -2.47
N THR A 65 -3.98 -9.17 -2.71
CA THR A 65 -2.70 -9.72 -3.15
C THR A 65 -2.26 -9.13 -4.49
N HIS A 66 -3.15 -9.07 -5.48
CA HIS A 66 -2.79 -8.51 -6.79
C HIS A 66 -2.39 -7.03 -6.68
N ALA A 67 -3.11 -6.24 -5.88
CA ALA A 67 -2.81 -4.84 -5.64
C ALA A 67 -1.49 -4.66 -4.86
N ILE A 68 -1.28 -5.44 -3.80
CA ILE A 68 -0.03 -5.45 -3.02
C ILE A 68 1.14 -5.78 -3.93
N ARG A 69 1.01 -6.79 -4.79
CA ARG A 69 2.06 -7.17 -5.75
C ARG A 69 2.35 -6.03 -6.73
N ALA A 70 1.32 -5.43 -7.33
CA ALA A 70 1.50 -4.34 -8.28
C ALA A 70 2.20 -3.12 -7.63
N MET A 71 1.82 -2.76 -6.40
CA MET A 71 2.49 -1.70 -5.63
C MET A 71 3.93 -2.07 -5.30
N PHE A 72 4.17 -3.29 -4.82
CA PHE A 72 5.50 -3.77 -4.47
C PHE A 72 6.45 -3.73 -5.67
N GLU A 73 6.01 -4.23 -6.83
CA GLU A 73 6.77 -4.20 -8.08
C GLU A 73 7.02 -2.76 -8.56
N ALA A 74 6.05 -1.85 -8.42
CA ALA A 74 6.21 -0.45 -8.78
C ALA A 74 7.24 0.28 -7.90
N VAL A 75 7.21 0.06 -6.58
CA VAL A 75 8.21 0.65 -5.67
C VAL A 75 9.58 0.04 -5.92
N LEU A 76 9.68 -1.27 -6.12
CA LEU A 76 10.97 -1.94 -6.42
C LEU A 76 11.60 -1.39 -7.71
N ALA A 77 10.79 -1.12 -8.74
CA ALA A 77 11.27 -0.54 -9.98
C ALA A 77 11.76 0.91 -9.82
N ALA A 78 11.10 1.72 -8.98
CA ALA A 78 11.43 3.13 -8.77
C ALA A 78 12.54 3.35 -7.73
N HIS A 79 12.58 2.51 -6.69
CA HIS A 79 13.45 2.63 -5.52
C HIS A 79 14.00 1.25 -5.12
N PRO A 80 14.90 0.66 -5.93
CA PRO A 80 15.41 -0.70 -5.69
C PRO A 80 16.18 -0.84 -4.36
N ASP A 81 16.71 0.26 -3.83
CA ASP A 81 17.46 0.30 -2.57
C ASP A 81 16.58 0.45 -1.33
N GLU A 82 15.25 0.55 -1.49
CA GLU A 82 14.33 0.70 -0.37
C GLU A 82 14.34 -0.54 0.54
N ARG A 83 14.32 -0.29 1.86
CA ARG A 83 14.52 -1.34 2.85
C ARG A 83 13.32 -2.28 2.86
N GLY A 84 13.61 -3.58 2.79
CA GLY A 84 12.58 -4.64 2.79
C GLY A 84 12.24 -5.18 1.42
N LEU A 85 12.50 -4.44 0.34
CA LEU A 85 12.27 -4.91 -1.02
C LEU A 85 13.31 -5.95 -1.43
N GLY A 86 14.60 -5.69 -1.16
CA GLY A 86 15.69 -6.63 -1.44
C GLY A 86 15.67 -7.92 -0.59
N GLN A 87 14.82 -7.99 0.43
CA GLN A 87 14.60 -9.24 1.17
C GLN A 87 13.78 -10.25 0.36
N TYR A 88 12.97 -9.78 -0.59
CA TYR A 88 12.11 -10.62 -1.40
C TYR A 88 12.91 -11.66 -2.20
N GLU A 89 13.97 -11.22 -2.90
CA GLU A 89 14.83 -12.12 -3.69
C GLU A 89 15.58 -13.13 -2.82
N ARG A 90 15.98 -12.73 -1.60
CA ARG A 90 16.84 -13.55 -0.73
C ARG A 90 16.07 -14.51 0.18
N PHE A 91 14.93 -14.06 0.71
CA PHE A 91 14.19 -14.77 1.77
C PHE A 91 12.79 -15.18 1.33
N GLY A 92 12.37 -14.84 0.11
CA GLY A 92 11.02 -15.15 -0.38
C GLY A 92 9.92 -14.38 0.35
N THR A 93 10.26 -13.27 0.98
CA THR A 93 9.33 -12.32 1.62
C THR A 93 9.90 -10.92 1.49
N GLY A 94 9.07 -9.98 1.05
CA GLY A 94 9.39 -8.56 0.98
C GLY A 94 8.31 -7.73 1.66
N TYR A 95 8.68 -6.54 2.10
CA TYR A 95 7.76 -5.59 2.71
C TYR A 95 8.04 -4.16 2.24
N PHE A 96 7.01 -3.33 2.32
CA PHE A 96 7.11 -1.88 2.13
C PHE A 96 6.31 -1.18 3.23
N TYR A 97 7.02 -0.42 4.09
CA TYR A 97 6.46 0.35 5.21
C TYR A 97 6.41 1.86 4.92
N GLY A 98 6.64 2.27 3.66
CA GLY A 98 6.42 3.66 3.26
C GLY A 98 4.92 3.99 3.19
N TRP A 99 4.61 5.25 2.95
CA TRP A 99 3.22 5.70 2.94
C TRP A 99 2.48 5.23 1.69
N ILE A 100 1.26 4.75 1.90
CA ILE A 100 0.34 4.37 0.82
C ILE A 100 -0.96 5.15 1.04
N VAL A 101 -1.34 5.97 0.05
CA VAL A 101 -2.40 6.96 0.21
C VAL A 101 -3.24 7.11 -1.08
N GLY A 102 -4.53 7.42 -0.93
CA GLY A 102 -5.37 7.82 -2.05
C GLY A 102 -5.00 9.21 -2.58
N ALA A 103 -5.21 9.44 -3.87
CA ALA A 103 -4.91 10.68 -4.58
C ALA A 103 -5.44 11.94 -3.86
N SER A 104 -6.67 11.92 -3.33
CA SER A 104 -7.22 13.08 -2.61
C SER A 104 -6.55 13.34 -1.26
N GLY A 105 -5.91 12.32 -0.68
CA GLY A 105 -5.15 12.39 0.58
C GLY A 105 -3.71 12.87 0.45
N TRP A 106 -3.22 13.10 -0.77
CA TRP A 106 -1.84 13.49 -1.02
C TRP A 106 -1.71 14.91 -1.58
N ASP A 107 -0.93 15.75 -0.91
CA ASP A 107 -0.51 17.05 -1.43
C ASP A 107 0.82 16.89 -2.18
N THR A 108 0.74 16.96 -3.52
CA THR A 108 1.92 16.82 -4.38
C THR A 108 2.88 17.99 -4.25
N ALA A 109 2.38 19.20 -4.00
CA ALA A 109 3.22 20.39 -3.89
C ALA A 109 3.95 20.43 -2.54
N ALA A 110 3.24 20.10 -1.46
CA ALA A 110 3.82 20.05 -0.12
C ALA A 110 4.54 18.73 0.18
N ARG A 111 4.39 17.70 -0.66
CA ARG A 111 4.97 16.35 -0.50
C ARG A 111 4.59 15.73 0.85
N THR A 112 3.32 15.87 1.24
CA THR A 112 2.79 15.41 2.54
C THR A 112 1.29 15.14 2.47
N TRP A 113 0.70 14.75 3.59
CA TRP A 113 -0.74 14.52 3.75
C TRP A 113 -1.56 15.77 3.44
N ASN A 114 -2.59 15.61 2.59
CA ASN A 114 -3.63 16.61 2.38
C ASN A 114 -4.80 16.36 3.34
N GLU A 115 -5.18 17.39 4.10
CA GLU A 115 -6.34 17.36 5.03
C GLU A 115 -6.50 16.05 5.81
N TYR A 116 -5.48 15.67 6.59
CA TYR A 116 -5.38 14.32 7.21
C TYR A 116 -6.67 13.81 7.84
N GLU A 117 -7.39 14.62 8.63
CA GLU A 117 -8.61 14.16 9.30
C GLU A 117 -9.74 13.78 8.33
N THR A 118 -9.85 14.46 7.19
CA THR A 118 -10.87 14.16 6.18
C THR A 118 -10.43 12.99 5.30
N THR A 119 -9.14 12.77 5.12
CA THR A 119 -8.57 11.78 4.18
C THR A 119 -7.97 10.53 4.82
N LYS A 120 -7.90 10.41 6.15
CA LYS A 120 -7.34 9.25 6.88
C LYS A 120 -7.96 7.88 6.52
N HIS A 121 -9.15 7.89 5.94
CA HIS A 121 -9.81 6.68 5.44
C HIS A 121 -9.18 6.15 4.13
N LEU A 122 -8.32 6.94 3.49
CA LEU A 122 -7.53 6.60 2.32
C LEU A 122 -6.10 6.16 2.68
N HIS A 123 -5.76 6.08 3.97
CA HIS A 123 -4.47 5.58 4.44
C HIS A 123 -4.49 4.05 4.52
N VAL A 124 -3.58 3.41 3.78
CA VAL A 124 -3.38 1.97 3.78
C VAL A 124 -2.14 1.64 4.62
N ASP A 125 -2.25 0.65 5.49
CA ASP A 125 -1.11 0.19 6.28
C ASP A 125 -0.05 -0.49 5.40
N GLY A 126 1.17 -0.67 5.93
CA GLY A 126 2.28 -1.25 5.19
C GLY A 126 1.97 -2.62 4.59
N ILE A 127 2.65 -2.98 3.51
CA ILE A 127 2.32 -4.16 2.71
C ILE A 127 3.42 -5.21 2.76
N HIS A 128 3.02 -6.48 2.79
CA HIS A 128 3.92 -7.63 2.81
C HIS A 128 3.56 -8.61 1.69
N LEU A 129 4.55 -9.08 0.95
CA LEU A 129 4.40 -10.05 -0.14
C LEU A 129 5.31 -11.26 0.06
N HIS A 130 4.71 -12.45 -0.03
CA HIS A 130 5.41 -13.74 0.04
C HIS A 130 5.68 -14.26 -1.38
N HIS A 131 6.75 -15.02 -1.59
CA HIS A 131 7.07 -15.60 -2.91
C HIS A 131 5.95 -16.52 -3.40
N ASP A 132 5.30 -17.23 -2.48
CA ASP A 132 4.21 -18.15 -2.78
C ASP A 132 2.92 -17.42 -3.21
N GLY A 133 3.00 -16.09 -3.35
CA GLY A 133 1.92 -15.23 -3.80
C GLY A 133 1.00 -14.79 -2.67
N ARG A 134 1.15 -15.25 -1.43
CA ARG A 134 0.31 -14.78 -0.33
C ARG A 134 0.74 -13.39 0.13
N SER A 135 -0.18 -12.66 0.76
CA SER A 135 0.09 -11.30 1.26
C SER A 135 -0.64 -11.02 2.57
N HIS A 136 -0.22 -9.95 3.24
CA HIS A 136 -0.93 -9.34 4.37
C HIS A 136 -0.52 -7.87 4.50
N PHE A 137 -1.23 -7.12 5.34
CA PHE A 137 -0.83 -5.79 5.77
C PHE A 137 -0.13 -5.86 7.13
N GLY A 138 0.86 -5.00 7.35
CA GLY A 138 1.63 -4.93 8.59
C GLY A 138 2.34 -3.60 8.80
N SER A 139 2.70 -3.35 10.06
CA SER A 139 3.56 -2.24 10.50
C SER A 139 4.61 -2.71 11.50
#